data_AF-A0A6L3Y645-F1
#
_entry.id   AF-A0A6L3Y645-F1
#
_cell.length_a   1.000
_cell.length_b   1.000
_cell.length_c   1.000
_cell.angle_alpha   90.00
_cell.angle_beta   90.00
_cell.angle_gamma   90.00
#
_symmetry.space_group_name_H-M   'P 1'
#
loop_
_entity.id
_entity.type
_entity.pdbx_description
1 polymer ?
#
loop_
_entity_poly.entity_id
_entity_poly.type
_entity_poly.pdbx_seq_one_letter_code
_entity_poly.pdbx_strand_id
1 'polypeptide(L)'
;MNKAKRNVFKPSTRGDIIAAIDADALTKVAPSSPRPVEMLESCEITSDDKLTASDTALHELMISTAYMFDPNLEEDSHTIPVGVAMKYFGVKETHADHRELLKLSLKRLTATTVSYGSLKSRRYENVPMLVSWLESNETSDNIRYSLPKPVRDLMRSMPSMYAYLELAPLATMRSKFSIRIYRVLAATAVQKKWNPDGDNEIILKATADEIAAWSGFPRDIEAGVSFGKLKERVLNGLEADLASIRRFKTKIVEVRKETRGRPVDHIEFRLELQAPSHHQTRVLFDAVNSNAGKFDVEPYLVADHVWLKAQKLFAKKLGFGHLQFCQLWQVALHEATSNVGVTSGVETRSYRGERLLAAIDEFGADEAAWMMISEEVLNPDLAHADAFVGFLVAADKAEQSRLARINEGEVEIEEELVQASKEAVLTPVVPVSTSLDGVSEIVLFADRTLTPQDVDDLIATPIISGVLGNENDPMICFTIRHWVDGDEMESFGLRPRRVNINEYNALIASLSRYLDREPEIVR
;
A
#
# COMPACT_ATOMS: atom_id res chain seq x y z
N MET A 1 28.74 -23.12 23.10
CA MET A 1 27.78 -22.00 23.15
C MET A 1 27.82 -21.24 21.83
N ASN A 2 27.01 -21.67 20.85
CA ASN A 2 26.79 -20.88 19.63
C ASN A 2 25.82 -19.76 19.98
N LYS A 3 26.30 -18.51 20.06
CA LYS A 3 25.41 -17.35 19.97
C LYS A 3 24.76 -17.43 18.58
N ALA A 4 23.50 -17.85 18.53
CA ALA A 4 22.67 -17.69 17.35
C ALA A 4 22.83 -16.23 16.89
N LYS A 5 23.35 -16.03 15.68
CA LYS A 5 23.38 -14.71 15.05
C LYS A 5 21.94 -14.24 15.04
N ARG A 6 21.62 -13.24 15.87
CA ARG A 6 20.33 -12.58 15.88
C ARG A 6 20.15 -12.07 14.44
N ASN A 7 19.22 -12.65 13.69
CA ASN A 7 18.95 -12.22 12.32
C ASN A 7 18.67 -10.72 12.39
N VAL A 8 19.47 -9.94 11.67
CA VAL A 8 19.27 -8.48 11.57
C VAL A 8 17.90 -8.29 10.93
N PHE A 9 17.02 -7.54 11.60
CA PHE A 9 15.69 -7.23 11.09
C PHE A 9 15.81 -6.64 9.68
N LYS A 10 15.06 -7.20 8.73
CA LYS A 10 14.96 -6.70 7.35
C LYS A 10 13.50 -6.30 7.07
N PRO A 11 13.25 -5.10 6.56
CA PRO A 11 11.90 -4.72 6.14
C PRO A 11 11.48 -5.57 4.93
N SER A 12 10.24 -6.05 4.91
CA SER A 12 9.64 -6.69 3.74
C SER A 12 8.93 -5.66 2.86
N THR A 13 8.66 -6.01 1.60
CA THR A 13 7.67 -5.30 0.78
C THR A 13 6.30 -5.39 1.46
N ARG A 14 5.51 -4.32 1.40
CA ARG A 14 4.15 -4.23 1.95
C ARG A 14 3.15 -4.29 0.81
N GLY A 15 2.15 -5.18 0.93
CA GLY A 15 1.20 -5.48 -0.13
C GLY A 15 1.83 -6.30 -1.26
N ASP A 16 1.06 -7.22 -1.84
CA ASP A 16 1.50 -7.97 -3.02
C ASP A 16 1.44 -7.08 -4.26
N ILE A 17 2.60 -6.78 -4.83
CA ILE A 17 2.73 -5.87 -5.97
C ILE A 17 2.06 -6.47 -7.22
N ILE A 18 2.28 -7.76 -7.48
CA ILE A 18 1.82 -8.39 -8.72
C ILE A 18 0.31 -8.56 -8.65
N ALA A 19 -0.21 -9.08 -7.54
CA ALA A 19 -1.65 -9.26 -7.35
C ALA A 19 -2.40 -7.92 -7.41
N ALA A 20 -1.84 -6.87 -6.80
CA ALA A 20 -2.46 -5.54 -6.84
C ALA A 20 -2.53 -4.96 -8.26
N ILE A 21 -1.51 -5.17 -9.08
CA ILE A 21 -1.50 -4.73 -10.48
C ILE A 21 -2.46 -5.57 -11.32
N ASP A 22 -2.46 -6.89 -11.13
CA ASP A 22 -3.28 -7.79 -11.94
C ASP A 22 -4.77 -7.61 -11.71
N ALA A 23 -5.16 -7.30 -10.46
CA ALA A 23 -6.53 -7.03 -10.05
C ALA A 23 -6.98 -5.57 -10.24
N ASP A 24 -6.17 -4.71 -10.88
CA ASP A 24 -6.43 -3.26 -11.03
C ASP A 24 -6.69 -2.56 -9.67
N ALA A 25 -6.05 -3.06 -8.62
CA ALA A 25 -6.21 -2.64 -7.24
C ALA A 25 -4.98 -1.90 -6.69
N LEU A 26 -4.08 -1.43 -7.57
CA LEU A 26 -2.80 -0.82 -7.18
C LEU A 26 -3.00 0.38 -6.26
N THR A 27 -3.97 1.26 -6.56
CA THR A 27 -4.30 2.40 -5.71
C THR A 27 -4.88 1.93 -4.39
N LYS A 28 -5.79 0.96 -4.39
CA LYS A 28 -6.44 0.42 -3.18
C LYS A 28 -5.44 -0.21 -2.21
N VAL A 29 -4.66 -1.18 -2.70
CA VAL A 29 -3.64 -1.91 -1.92
C VAL A 29 -2.46 -1.00 -1.54
N ALA A 30 -2.13 -0.02 -2.39
CA ALA A 30 -1.01 0.89 -2.25
C ALA A 30 0.31 0.19 -1.84
N PRO A 31 0.78 -0.80 -2.62
CA PRO A 31 1.96 -1.56 -2.26
C PRO A 31 3.18 -0.65 -2.18
N SER A 32 4.07 -0.95 -1.23
CA SER A 32 5.27 -0.16 -0.99
C SER A 32 6.49 -1.03 -0.68
N SER A 33 7.64 -0.62 -1.19
CA SER A 33 8.88 -1.39 -1.09
C SER A 33 9.98 -0.58 -0.41
N PRO A 34 10.75 -1.17 0.53
CA PRO A 34 11.77 -0.43 1.26
C PRO A 34 12.99 -0.14 0.38
N ARG A 35 13.62 1.01 0.63
CA ARG A 35 14.87 1.44 0.00
C ARG A 35 15.83 1.98 1.07
N PRO A 36 17.11 1.59 1.03
CA PRO A 36 18.16 2.26 1.79
C PRO A 36 18.17 3.76 1.49
N VAL A 37 18.25 4.61 2.52
CA VAL A 37 18.30 6.08 2.33
C VAL A 37 19.47 6.51 1.44
N GLU A 38 20.61 5.79 1.51
CA GLU A 38 21.75 5.98 0.62
C GLU A 38 21.34 5.95 -0.86
N MET A 39 20.43 5.05 -1.25
CA MET A 39 19.95 4.91 -2.64
C MET A 39 18.99 6.04 -3.05
N LEU A 40 18.37 6.71 -2.07
CA LEU A 40 17.34 7.73 -2.30
C LEU A 40 17.92 9.15 -2.39
N GLU A 41 18.87 9.48 -1.52
CA GLU A 41 19.42 10.84 -1.40
C GLU A 41 20.62 11.11 -2.29
N SER A 42 21.41 10.07 -2.62
CA SER A 42 22.73 10.25 -3.24
C SER A 42 22.84 9.77 -4.69
N CYS A 43 21.72 9.41 -5.32
CA CYS A 43 21.69 8.89 -6.68
C CYS A 43 21.83 10.01 -7.72
N GLU A 44 22.95 10.02 -8.43
CA GLU A 44 23.31 10.96 -9.49
C GLU A 44 23.38 10.22 -10.82
N ILE A 45 22.71 10.71 -11.87
CA ILE A 45 22.84 10.14 -13.22
C ILE A 45 24.10 10.70 -13.86
N THR A 46 25.01 9.81 -14.28
CA THR A 46 26.30 10.19 -14.88
C THR A 46 26.33 10.08 -16.39
N SER A 47 25.37 9.39 -16.99
CA SER A 47 25.15 9.34 -18.44
C SER A 47 24.24 10.48 -18.92
N ASP A 48 24.00 10.56 -20.23
CA ASP A 48 22.96 11.44 -20.78
C ASP A 48 21.57 11.02 -20.26
N ASP A 49 20.88 11.91 -19.55
CA ASP A 49 19.62 11.62 -18.88
C ASP A 49 18.44 11.68 -19.86
N LYS A 50 18.26 10.58 -20.59
CA LYS A 50 17.14 10.37 -21.52
C LYS A 50 15.91 9.72 -20.89
N LEU A 51 15.94 9.42 -19.59
CA LEU A 51 14.83 8.74 -18.92
C LEU A 51 13.55 9.56 -18.98
N THR A 52 12.42 8.87 -19.01
CA THR A 52 11.06 9.41 -18.81
C THR A 52 10.56 9.10 -17.39
N ALA A 53 9.37 9.61 -17.04
CA ALA A 53 8.72 9.24 -15.78
C ALA A 53 8.43 7.73 -15.75
N SER A 54 7.83 7.19 -16.82
CA SER A 54 7.53 5.76 -16.95
C SER A 54 8.76 4.87 -16.86
N ASP A 55 9.90 5.29 -17.43
CA ASP A 55 11.16 4.52 -17.30
C ASP A 55 11.61 4.44 -15.83
N THR A 56 11.54 5.56 -15.12
CA THR A 56 11.95 5.64 -13.71
C THR A 56 11.01 4.82 -12.83
N ALA A 57 9.70 4.87 -13.11
CA ALA A 57 8.69 4.07 -12.45
C ALA A 57 8.84 2.56 -12.75
N LEU A 58 9.18 2.18 -13.99
CA LEU A 58 9.49 0.80 -14.38
C LEU A 58 10.68 0.27 -13.58
N HIS A 59 11.75 1.04 -13.48
CA HIS A 59 12.92 0.67 -12.70
C HIS A 59 12.57 0.46 -11.22
N GLU A 60 11.75 1.32 -10.63
CA GLU A 60 11.29 1.12 -9.24
C GLU A 60 10.38 -0.10 -9.09
N LEU A 61 9.51 -0.38 -10.06
CA LEU A 61 8.74 -1.62 -10.08
C LEU A 61 9.69 -2.84 -10.09
N MET A 62 10.69 -2.85 -10.98
CA MET A 62 11.65 -3.94 -11.13
C MET A 62 12.48 -4.19 -9.86
N ILE A 63 12.95 -3.14 -9.18
CA ILE A 63 13.63 -3.32 -7.90
C ILE A 63 12.66 -3.85 -6.84
N SER A 64 11.43 -3.35 -6.81
CA SER A 64 10.44 -3.73 -5.81
C SER A 64 9.99 -5.18 -5.93
N THR A 65 9.75 -5.67 -7.15
CA THR A 65 9.37 -7.06 -7.40
C THR A 65 10.54 -8.00 -7.16
N ALA A 66 11.77 -7.62 -7.55
CA ALA A 66 12.96 -8.40 -7.23
C ALA A 66 13.10 -8.58 -5.72
N TYR A 67 12.95 -7.49 -4.95
CA TYR A 67 13.04 -7.54 -3.50
C TYR A 67 11.86 -8.28 -2.83
N MET A 68 10.65 -8.22 -3.43
CA MET A 68 9.48 -8.92 -2.92
C MET A 68 9.65 -10.45 -3.01
N PHE A 69 10.16 -10.96 -4.13
CA PHE A 69 10.36 -12.39 -4.33
C PHE A 69 11.71 -12.92 -3.81
N ASP A 70 12.73 -12.05 -3.75
CA ASP A 70 14.06 -12.36 -3.26
C ASP A 70 14.58 -11.23 -2.33
N PRO A 71 14.17 -11.21 -1.05
CA PRO A 71 14.60 -10.19 -0.09
C PRO A 71 16.10 -10.16 0.21
N ASN A 72 16.84 -11.21 -0.18
CA ASN A 72 18.30 -11.26 -0.07
C ASN A 72 19.01 -10.85 -1.36
N LEU A 73 18.28 -10.75 -2.48
CA LEU A 73 18.80 -10.53 -3.83
C LEU A 73 19.98 -11.46 -4.11
N GLU A 74 19.80 -12.75 -3.83
CA GLU A 74 20.76 -13.82 -4.10
C GLU A 74 20.75 -14.22 -5.56
N GLU A 75 19.59 -14.18 -6.20
CA GLU A 75 19.45 -14.47 -7.62
C GLU A 75 20.21 -13.45 -8.47
N ASP A 76 20.79 -13.92 -9.56
CA ASP A 76 21.49 -13.07 -10.53
C ASP A 76 20.53 -12.41 -11.51
N SER A 77 19.32 -12.95 -11.67
CA SER A 77 18.29 -12.37 -12.52
C SER A 77 16.89 -12.58 -11.96
N HIS A 78 16.01 -11.64 -12.24
CA HIS A 78 14.61 -11.63 -11.82
C HIS A 78 13.70 -11.45 -13.05
N THR A 79 12.40 -11.63 -12.83
CA THR A 79 11.41 -11.68 -13.91
C THR A 79 10.15 -10.93 -13.54
N ILE A 80 9.58 -10.19 -14.49
CA ILE A 80 8.23 -9.62 -14.41
C ILE A 80 7.51 -9.95 -15.72
N PRO A 81 6.27 -10.45 -15.69
CA PRO A 81 5.46 -10.62 -16.90
C PRO A 81 5.23 -9.27 -17.60
N VAL A 82 5.32 -9.24 -18.93
CA VAL A 82 5.11 -8.01 -19.70
C VAL A 82 3.72 -7.42 -19.43
N GLY A 83 2.69 -8.26 -19.33
CA GLY A 83 1.32 -7.83 -19.02
C GLY A 83 1.22 -7.03 -17.72
N VAL A 84 1.93 -7.46 -16.67
CA VAL A 84 1.98 -6.74 -15.38
C VAL A 84 2.63 -5.38 -15.54
N ALA A 85 3.79 -5.30 -16.20
CA ALA A 85 4.46 -4.02 -16.44
C ALA A 85 3.60 -3.06 -17.26
N MET A 86 2.83 -3.57 -18.23
CA MET A 86 1.91 -2.75 -19.03
C MET A 86 0.71 -2.24 -18.22
N LYS A 87 0.07 -3.12 -17.44
CA LYS A 87 -1.04 -2.75 -16.53
C LYS A 87 -0.59 -1.70 -15.51
N TYR A 88 0.64 -1.80 -14.98
CA TYR A 88 1.18 -0.83 -14.04
C TYR A 88 1.19 0.61 -14.57
N PHE A 89 1.29 0.82 -15.88
CA PHE A 89 1.23 2.17 -16.49
C PHE A 89 -0.20 2.60 -16.87
N GLY A 90 -1.23 1.86 -16.44
CA GLY A 90 -2.63 2.11 -16.82
C GLY A 90 -2.93 1.81 -18.29
N VAL A 91 -2.05 1.05 -18.96
CA VAL A 91 -2.17 0.74 -20.39
C VAL A 91 -2.91 -0.59 -20.53
N LYS A 92 -4.21 -0.51 -20.88
CA LYS A 92 -5.01 -1.70 -21.21
C LYS A 92 -4.49 -2.36 -22.49
N GLU A 93 -4.55 -3.69 -22.54
CA GLU A 93 -3.88 -4.64 -23.46
C GLU A 93 -4.14 -4.46 -24.98
N THR A 94 -3.92 -3.28 -25.55
CA THR A 94 -4.09 -3.05 -26.99
C THR A 94 -2.88 -2.36 -27.62
N HIS A 95 -2.48 -2.90 -28.77
CA HIS A 95 -1.52 -2.42 -29.79
C HIS A 95 -0.01 -2.67 -29.61
N ALA A 96 0.59 -3.13 -30.72
CA ALA A 96 2.02 -3.40 -30.91
C ALA A 96 2.94 -2.21 -30.57
N ASP A 97 2.42 -0.98 -30.62
CA ASP A 97 3.14 0.25 -30.28
C ASP A 97 3.60 0.26 -28.82
N HIS A 98 2.85 -0.38 -27.92
CA HIS A 98 3.16 -0.41 -26.49
C HIS A 98 4.35 -1.31 -26.15
N ARG A 99 4.50 -2.44 -26.85
CA ARG A 99 5.70 -3.29 -26.73
C ARG A 99 6.95 -2.55 -27.21
N GLU A 100 6.83 -1.75 -28.26
CA GLU A 100 7.93 -0.90 -28.72
C GLU A 100 8.27 0.20 -27.71
N LEU A 101 7.27 0.82 -27.07
CA LEU A 101 7.52 1.76 -25.96
C LEU A 101 8.25 1.10 -24.79
N LEU A 102 7.87 -0.14 -24.42
CA LEU A 102 8.56 -0.91 -23.40
C LEU A 102 10.01 -1.21 -23.81
N LYS A 103 10.26 -1.67 -25.04
CA LYS A 103 11.62 -1.89 -25.56
C LYS A 103 12.46 -0.62 -25.50
N LEU A 104 11.89 0.52 -25.88
CA LEU A 104 12.56 1.81 -25.79
C LEU A 104 12.88 2.20 -24.34
N SER A 105 11.97 1.92 -23.41
CA SER A 105 12.18 2.11 -21.97
C SER A 105 13.35 1.26 -21.46
N LEU A 106 13.33 -0.04 -21.72
CA LEU A 106 14.40 -0.98 -21.34
C LEU A 106 15.75 -0.59 -21.96
N LYS A 107 15.76 -0.12 -23.21
CA LYS A 107 16.97 0.40 -23.86
C LYS A 107 17.53 1.62 -23.15
N ARG A 108 16.68 2.58 -22.77
CA ARG A 108 17.11 3.78 -22.02
C ARG A 108 17.62 3.41 -20.63
N LEU A 109 16.93 2.52 -19.92
CA LEU A 109 17.36 2.02 -18.60
C LEU A 109 18.73 1.33 -18.67
N THR A 110 18.92 0.43 -19.63
CA THR A 110 20.18 -0.30 -19.80
C THR A 110 21.34 0.62 -20.21
N ALA A 111 21.06 1.72 -20.93
CA ALA A 111 22.05 2.71 -21.32
C ALA A 111 22.36 3.75 -20.23
N THR A 112 21.59 3.79 -19.14
CA THR A 112 21.75 4.80 -18.09
C THR A 112 22.68 4.29 -16.99
N THR A 113 23.63 5.13 -16.59
CA THR A 113 24.51 4.88 -15.45
C THR A 113 24.26 5.88 -14.33
N VAL A 114 24.40 5.40 -13.10
CA VAL A 114 24.23 6.17 -11.88
C VAL A 114 25.45 6.05 -10.97
N SER A 115 25.68 7.07 -10.17
CA SER A 115 26.61 7.05 -9.05
C SER A 115 25.84 7.28 -7.77
N TYR A 116 26.23 6.64 -6.68
CA TYR A 116 25.59 6.82 -5.38
C TYR A 116 26.56 6.50 -4.24
N GLY A 117 26.17 6.89 -3.03
CA GLY A 117 27.00 6.89 -1.85
C GLY A 117 27.72 8.23 -1.65
N SER A 118 28.63 8.26 -0.68
CA SER A 118 29.38 9.48 -0.33
C SER A 118 30.87 9.21 -0.17
N LEU A 119 31.69 10.22 -0.47
CA LEU A 119 33.14 10.17 -0.26
C LEU A 119 33.54 9.92 1.21
N LYS A 120 32.64 10.22 2.16
CA LYS A 120 32.85 9.97 3.60
C LYS A 120 32.66 8.51 4.01
N SER A 121 31.97 7.72 3.18
CA SER A 121 31.67 6.33 3.45
C SER A 121 32.17 5.47 2.29
N ARG A 122 31.28 4.98 1.45
CA ARG A 122 31.57 4.34 0.17
C ARG A 122 30.87 5.12 -0.92
N ARG A 123 31.49 5.22 -2.10
CA ARG A 123 30.89 5.78 -3.31
C ARG A 123 31.06 4.78 -4.44
N TYR A 124 29.97 4.50 -5.13
CA TYR A 124 29.96 3.73 -6.37
C TYR A 124 29.78 4.70 -7.53
N GLU A 125 30.57 4.53 -8.57
CA GLU A 125 30.57 5.43 -9.72
C GLU A 125 30.28 4.66 -11.01
N ASN A 126 29.50 5.28 -11.91
CA ASN A 126 29.16 4.75 -13.23
C ASN A 126 28.55 3.33 -13.19
N VAL A 127 27.73 3.05 -12.19
CA VAL A 127 27.00 1.78 -12.05
C VAL A 127 25.87 1.78 -13.08
N PRO A 128 25.75 0.77 -13.97
CA PRO A 128 24.57 0.66 -14.84
C PRO A 128 23.30 0.56 -14.00
N MET A 129 22.17 1.12 -14.41
CA MET A 129 20.94 0.98 -13.62
C MET A 129 20.47 -0.47 -13.55
N LEU A 130 20.48 -1.18 -14.68
CA LEU A 130 20.12 -2.58 -14.80
C LEU A 130 20.69 -3.18 -16.09
N VAL A 131 20.66 -4.51 -16.18
CA VAL A 131 20.72 -5.24 -17.46
C VAL A 131 19.34 -5.86 -17.68
N SER A 132 18.77 -5.73 -18.88
CA SER A 132 17.45 -6.34 -19.20
C SER A 132 17.38 -6.87 -20.61
N TRP A 133 16.49 -7.85 -20.81
CA TRP A 133 16.10 -8.40 -22.09
C TRP A 133 14.65 -8.89 -22.04
N LEU A 134 14.02 -9.00 -23.21
CA LEU A 134 12.71 -9.62 -23.34
C LEU A 134 12.90 -11.08 -23.69
N GLU A 135 12.17 -11.96 -22.98
CA GLU A 135 12.12 -13.38 -23.25
C GLU A 135 10.66 -13.76 -23.53
N SER A 136 10.39 -14.30 -24.70
CA SER A 136 9.05 -14.72 -25.12
C SER A 136 9.09 -16.14 -25.67
N ASN A 137 8.08 -16.93 -25.35
CA ASN A 137 7.79 -18.22 -25.97
C ASN A 137 6.28 -18.31 -26.31
N GLU A 138 5.78 -19.49 -26.67
CA GLU A 138 4.37 -19.66 -27.07
C GLU A 138 3.37 -19.33 -25.95
N THR A 139 3.77 -19.42 -24.68
CA THR A 139 2.87 -19.32 -23.52
C THR A 139 3.19 -18.17 -22.56
N SER A 140 4.30 -17.48 -22.76
CA SER A 140 4.77 -16.44 -21.83
C SER A 140 5.56 -15.35 -22.53
N ASP A 141 5.45 -14.14 -21.99
CA ASP A 141 6.16 -12.95 -22.44
C ASP A 141 6.64 -12.18 -21.21
N ASN A 142 7.96 -12.15 -21.03
CA ASN A 142 8.59 -11.77 -19.78
C ASN A 142 9.68 -10.72 -19.99
N ILE A 143 9.77 -9.79 -19.05
CA ILE A 143 10.94 -8.94 -18.87
C ILE A 143 11.88 -9.68 -17.92
N ARG A 144 13.06 -10.05 -18.42
CA ARG A 144 14.16 -10.58 -17.61
C ARG A 144 15.14 -9.45 -17.31
N TYR A 145 15.65 -9.41 -16.09
CA TYR A 145 16.59 -8.36 -15.70
C TYR A 145 17.51 -8.77 -14.57
N SER A 146 18.66 -8.11 -14.50
CA SER A 146 19.64 -8.27 -13.44
C SER A 146 19.92 -6.91 -12.80
N LEU A 147 19.91 -6.88 -11.47
CA LEU A 147 20.34 -5.73 -10.69
C LEU A 147 21.87 -5.78 -10.51
N PRO A 148 22.58 -4.66 -10.75
CA PRO A 148 24.02 -4.60 -10.55
C PRO A 148 24.40 -4.98 -9.12
N LYS A 149 25.55 -5.64 -8.96
CA LYS A 149 26.05 -6.07 -7.65
C LYS A 149 26.06 -4.95 -6.59
N PRO A 150 26.50 -3.72 -6.89
CA PRO A 150 26.42 -2.62 -5.91
C PRO A 150 25.00 -2.33 -5.40
N VAL A 151 23.97 -2.47 -6.24
CA VAL A 151 22.56 -2.25 -5.85
C VAL A 151 22.08 -3.42 -5.00
N ARG A 152 22.38 -4.66 -5.43
CA ARG A 152 22.06 -5.87 -4.67
C ARG A 152 22.70 -5.86 -3.28
N ASP A 153 23.99 -5.52 -3.19
CA ASP A 153 24.71 -5.46 -1.91
C ASP A 153 24.10 -4.40 -0.98
N LEU A 154 23.74 -3.22 -1.51
CA LEU A 154 23.11 -2.14 -0.74
C LEU A 154 21.73 -2.55 -0.22
N MET A 155 20.88 -3.11 -1.08
CA MET A 155 19.56 -3.62 -0.73
C MET A 155 19.63 -4.80 0.25
N ARG A 156 20.55 -5.76 0.05
CA ARG A 156 20.75 -6.92 0.92
C ARG A 156 21.20 -6.52 2.32
N SER A 157 22.10 -5.54 2.41
CA SER A 157 22.65 -5.05 3.67
C SER A 157 21.69 -4.14 4.46
N MET A 158 20.56 -3.76 3.83
CA MET A 158 19.65 -2.68 4.20
C MET A 158 19.99 -1.99 5.54
N PRO A 159 20.61 -0.80 5.51
CA PRO A 159 20.97 -0.07 6.71
C PRO A 159 19.77 0.14 7.64
N SER A 160 20.04 0.43 8.91
CA SER A 160 18.99 0.70 9.92
C SER A 160 18.03 1.82 9.51
N MET A 161 18.44 2.70 8.59
CA MET A 161 17.61 3.76 8.03
C MET A 161 17.23 3.46 6.58
N TYR A 162 15.94 3.23 6.36
CA TYR A 162 15.33 2.95 5.06
C TYR A 162 13.98 3.65 4.96
N ALA A 163 13.54 3.97 3.75
CA ALA A 163 12.22 4.52 3.47
C ALA A 163 11.43 3.59 2.55
N TYR A 164 10.12 3.49 2.79
CA TYR A 164 9.22 2.85 1.84
C TYR A 164 8.89 3.83 0.72
N LEU A 165 9.02 3.36 -0.52
CA LEU A 165 8.46 4.02 -1.70
C LEU A 165 7.12 3.36 -2.06
N GLU A 166 6.10 4.17 -2.22
CA GLU A 166 4.76 3.75 -2.65
C GLU A 166 4.74 3.61 -4.17
N LEU A 167 4.27 2.46 -4.68
CA LEU A 167 4.31 2.20 -6.12
C LEU A 167 3.15 2.85 -6.87
N ALA A 168 1.97 2.98 -6.25
CA ALA A 168 0.83 3.62 -6.90
C ALA A 168 1.11 5.08 -7.32
N PRO A 169 1.69 5.94 -6.46
CA PRO A 169 2.07 7.30 -6.88
C PRO A 169 3.13 7.31 -7.99
N LEU A 170 4.12 6.42 -7.92
CA LEU A 170 5.18 6.33 -8.93
C LEU A 170 4.63 6.04 -10.33
N ALA A 171 3.58 5.22 -10.43
CA ALA A 171 2.91 4.90 -11.70
C ALA A 171 2.21 6.11 -12.34
N THR A 172 1.71 7.06 -11.54
CA THR A 172 0.89 8.18 -12.02
C THR A 172 1.62 9.51 -12.17
N MET A 173 2.83 9.64 -11.59
CA MET A 173 3.66 10.83 -11.71
C MET A 173 4.00 11.14 -13.18
N ARG A 174 3.76 12.39 -13.60
CA ARG A 174 3.95 12.82 -14.99
C ARG A 174 5.40 13.17 -15.31
N SER A 175 6.15 13.60 -14.29
CA SER A 175 7.54 14.06 -14.46
C SER A 175 8.54 13.13 -13.78
N LYS A 176 9.63 12.82 -14.52
CA LYS A 176 10.79 12.10 -13.95
C LYS A 176 11.43 12.86 -12.79
N PHE A 177 11.34 14.19 -12.82
CA PHE A 177 11.87 15.05 -11.77
C PHE A 177 11.08 14.85 -10.47
N SER A 178 9.76 14.70 -10.56
CA SER A 178 8.89 14.45 -9.42
C SER A 178 9.22 13.13 -8.72
N ILE A 179 9.45 12.06 -9.48
CA ILE A 179 9.85 10.75 -8.91
C ILE A 179 11.18 10.88 -8.14
N ARG A 180 12.16 11.60 -8.67
CA ARG A 180 13.46 11.79 -8.01
C ARG A 180 13.34 12.66 -6.76
N ILE A 181 12.55 13.72 -6.80
CA ILE A 181 12.28 14.54 -5.61
C ILE A 181 11.52 13.72 -4.57
N TYR A 182 10.53 12.92 -4.97
CA TYR A 182 9.80 12.03 -4.08
C TYR A 182 10.74 11.11 -3.29
N ARG A 183 11.78 10.54 -3.93
CA ARG A 183 12.79 9.72 -3.23
C ARG A 183 13.46 10.50 -2.08
N VAL A 184 13.85 11.74 -2.32
CA VAL A 184 14.47 12.62 -1.30
C VAL A 184 13.48 12.96 -0.19
N LEU A 185 12.23 13.28 -0.54
CA LEU A 185 11.18 13.58 0.44
C LEU A 185 10.83 12.34 1.29
N ALA A 186 10.77 11.15 0.68
CA ALA A 186 10.52 9.90 1.38
C ALA A 186 11.66 9.54 2.35
N ALA A 187 12.91 9.80 1.96
CA ALA A 187 14.08 9.67 2.84
C ALA A 187 14.04 10.70 3.99
N THR A 188 13.62 11.93 3.71
CA THR A 188 13.45 12.97 4.74
C THR A 188 12.35 12.57 5.74
N ALA A 189 11.23 12.03 5.24
CA ALA A 189 10.09 11.63 6.05
C ALA A 189 10.36 10.45 7.00
N VAL A 190 11.46 9.70 6.86
CA VAL A 190 11.83 8.66 7.84
C VAL A 190 12.52 9.20 9.08
N GLN A 191 13.01 10.44 9.03
CA GLN A 191 13.76 11.04 10.13
C GLN A 191 12.86 11.42 11.32
N LYS A 192 11.55 11.56 11.08
CA LYS A 192 10.56 11.87 12.10
C LYS A 192 9.46 10.81 12.08
N LYS A 193 9.17 10.25 13.25
CA LYS A 193 8.04 9.32 13.43
C LYS A 193 6.77 10.14 13.63
N TRP A 194 5.69 9.73 12.97
CA TRP A 194 4.36 10.29 13.22
C TRP A 194 3.96 10.10 14.69
N ASN A 195 3.36 11.14 15.27
CA ASN A 195 2.91 11.16 16.66
C ASN A 195 1.54 11.86 16.74
N PRO A 196 0.50 11.25 17.32
CA PRO A 196 -0.83 11.87 17.43
C PRO A 196 -0.84 13.20 18.21
N ASP A 197 0.16 13.44 19.06
CA ASP A 197 0.30 14.67 19.85
C ASP A 197 1.36 15.62 19.29
N GLY A 198 2.01 15.25 18.18
CA GLY A 198 3.04 16.04 17.54
C GLY A 198 2.49 17.02 16.51
N ASP A 199 3.32 17.99 16.15
CA ASP A 199 3.13 18.87 14.99
C ASP A 199 3.12 18.11 13.66
N ASN A 200 3.76 16.93 13.60
CA ASN A 200 3.87 16.05 12.41
C ASN A 200 4.37 16.74 11.13
N GLU A 201 4.87 17.96 11.23
CA GLU A 201 5.40 18.74 10.12
C GLU A 201 6.93 18.55 10.01
N ILE A 202 7.43 18.44 8.79
CA ILE A 202 8.85 18.55 8.47
C ILE A 202 9.00 19.66 7.43
N ILE A 203 9.85 20.63 7.70
CA ILE A 203 10.18 21.70 6.74
C ILE A 203 11.59 21.43 6.20
N LEU A 204 11.65 20.97 4.96
CA LEU A 204 12.91 20.80 4.23
C LEU A 204 13.17 22.06 3.40
N LYS A 205 14.26 22.76 3.70
CA LYS A 205 14.68 23.97 2.98
C LYS A 205 15.70 23.59 1.91
N ALA A 206 15.50 24.10 0.70
CA ALA A 206 16.37 23.80 -0.42
C ALA A 206 16.58 25.03 -1.32
N THR A 207 17.82 25.25 -1.71
CA THR A 207 18.19 26.19 -2.77
C THR A 207 17.82 25.63 -4.15
N ALA A 208 17.80 26.50 -5.16
CA ALA A 208 17.59 26.07 -6.55
C ALA A 208 18.63 25.04 -7.01
N ASP A 209 19.88 25.18 -6.56
CA ASP A 209 20.96 24.24 -6.88
C ASP A 209 20.73 22.88 -6.23
N GLU A 210 20.33 22.83 -4.96
CA GLU A 210 20.01 21.56 -4.28
C GLU A 210 18.85 20.83 -4.96
N ILE A 211 17.77 21.54 -5.31
CA ILE A 211 16.64 20.94 -6.04
C ILE A 211 17.08 20.42 -7.41
N ALA A 212 17.95 21.15 -8.11
CA ALA A 212 18.51 20.68 -9.37
C ALA A 212 19.37 19.43 -9.19
N ALA A 213 20.08 19.29 -8.05
CA ALA A 213 20.81 18.08 -7.72
C ALA A 213 19.85 16.91 -7.54
N TRP A 214 18.83 17.08 -6.70
CA TRP A 214 17.85 16.04 -6.38
C TRP A 214 17.10 15.55 -7.62
N SER A 215 16.68 16.49 -8.46
CA SER A 215 15.93 16.18 -9.68
C SER A 215 16.82 15.74 -10.85
N GLY A 216 18.13 15.97 -10.80
CA GLY A 216 19.00 15.85 -11.97
C GLY A 216 18.66 16.88 -13.06
N PHE A 217 18.20 18.07 -12.66
CA PHE A 217 17.91 19.15 -13.59
C PHE A 217 19.23 19.74 -14.15
N PRO A 218 19.33 19.99 -15.47
CA PRO A 218 20.55 20.50 -16.06
C PRO A 218 21.04 21.81 -15.43
N ARG A 219 22.35 21.90 -15.23
CA ARG A 219 23.04 23.09 -14.70
C ARG A 219 23.93 23.67 -15.78
N ASP A 220 23.92 24.99 -15.91
CA ASP A 220 24.91 25.69 -16.71
C ASP A 220 26.21 25.83 -15.89
N ILE A 221 27.35 25.60 -16.52
CA ILE A 221 28.66 25.63 -15.84
C ILE A 221 29.01 27.04 -15.36
N GLU A 222 28.60 28.08 -16.10
CA GLU A 222 28.92 29.48 -15.80
C GLU A 222 27.77 30.19 -15.09
N ALA A 223 26.53 29.93 -15.53
CA ALA A 223 25.34 30.63 -15.05
C ALA A 223 24.57 29.89 -13.94
N GLY A 224 24.97 28.66 -13.59
CA GLY A 224 24.31 27.83 -12.59
C GLY A 224 22.90 27.41 -13.00
N VAL A 225 21.98 27.29 -12.03
CA VAL A 225 20.60 26.86 -12.28
C VAL A 225 19.70 28.03 -12.68
N SER A 226 19.08 27.94 -13.86
CA SER A 226 18.03 28.87 -14.27
C SER A 226 16.75 28.61 -13.47
N PHE A 227 16.51 29.41 -12.42
CA PHE A 227 15.34 29.24 -11.55
C PHE A 227 14.01 29.29 -12.30
N GLY A 228 13.86 30.16 -13.31
CA GLY A 228 12.64 30.23 -14.12
C GLY A 228 12.31 28.91 -14.82
N LYS A 229 13.31 28.27 -15.44
CA LYS A 229 13.15 26.96 -16.09
C LYS A 229 12.97 25.83 -15.09
N LEU A 230 13.68 25.88 -13.95
CA LEU A 230 13.50 24.91 -12.86
C LEU A 230 12.05 24.97 -12.34
N LYS A 231 11.53 26.17 -12.08
CA LYS A 231 10.16 26.37 -11.63
C LYS A 231 9.15 25.83 -12.64
N GLU A 232 9.30 26.20 -13.91
CA GLU A 232 8.38 25.77 -14.97
C GLU A 232 8.37 24.25 -15.17
N ARG A 233 9.54 23.61 -15.21
CA ARG A 233 9.67 22.20 -15.58
C ARG A 233 9.64 21.22 -14.42
N VAL A 234 9.91 21.71 -13.20
CA VAL A 234 10.00 20.88 -11.99
C VAL A 234 8.92 21.29 -11.00
N LEU A 235 8.92 22.54 -10.53
CA LEU A 235 8.11 22.92 -9.35
C LEU A 235 6.61 23.08 -9.64
N ASN A 236 6.21 23.64 -10.79
CA ASN A 236 4.81 24.00 -11.06
C ASN A 236 3.84 22.79 -11.06
N GLY A 237 4.32 21.61 -11.43
CA GLY A 237 3.51 20.37 -11.45
C GLY A 237 3.76 19.45 -10.26
N LEU A 238 4.71 19.79 -9.38
CA LEU A 238 5.25 18.85 -8.39
C LEU A 238 4.23 18.49 -7.30
N GLU A 239 3.47 19.45 -6.79
CA GLU A 239 2.44 19.16 -5.77
C GLU A 239 1.37 18.21 -6.31
N ALA A 240 0.96 18.37 -7.57
CA ALA A 240 -0.02 17.48 -8.21
C ALA A 240 0.54 16.06 -8.40
N ASP A 241 1.80 15.94 -8.81
CA ASP A 241 2.48 14.64 -8.94
C ASP A 241 2.68 13.94 -7.57
N LEU A 242 2.83 14.70 -6.49
CA LEU A 242 3.02 14.19 -5.12
C LEU A 242 1.69 13.94 -4.37
N ALA A 243 0.54 14.32 -4.95
CA ALA A 243 -0.74 14.37 -4.24
C ALA A 243 -1.26 12.99 -3.77
N SER A 244 -0.93 11.92 -4.51
CA SER A 244 -1.39 10.56 -4.21
C SER A 244 -0.52 9.82 -3.18
N ILE A 245 0.57 10.44 -2.70
CA ILE A 245 1.43 9.86 -1.67
C ILE A 245 0.64 9.82 -0.36
N ARG A 246 0.43 8.62 0.18
CA ARG A 246 -0.33 8.43 1.43
C ARG A 246 0.49 8.78 2.67
N ARG A 247 1.80 8.59 2.61
CA ARG A 247 2.66 8.77 3.80
C ARG A 247 2.75 10.21 4.31
N PHE A 248 2.67 11.19 3.42
CA PHE A 248 2.75 12.60 3.78
C PHE A 248 2.06 13.47 2.72
N LYS A 249 1.44 14.56 3.16
CA LYS A 249 0.98 15.64 2.26
C LYS A 249 2.14 16.61 2.06
N THR A 250 2.26 17.14 0.84
CA THR A 250 3.34 18.08 0.49
C THR A 250 2.76 19.44 0.16
N LYS A 251 3.38 20.49 0.71
CA LYS A 251 3.17 21.88 0.32
C LYS A 251 4.51 22.55 0.02
N ILE A 252 4.58 23.26 -1.10
CA ILE A 252 5.80 23.89 -1.61
C ILE A 252 5.63 25.40 -1.52
N VAL A 253 6.55 26.06 -0.81
CA VAL A 253 6.50 27.51 -0.59
C VAL A 253 7.79 28.17 -1.08
N GLU A 254 7.64 29.16 -1.97
CA GLU A 254 8.75 30.03 -2.37
C GLU A 254 9.03 31.09 -1.31
N VAL A 255 10.20 31.05 -0.68
CA VAL A 255 10.65 32.08 0.26
C VAL A 255 11.56 33.06 -0.49
N ARG A 256 11.26 34.36 -0.39
CA ARG A 256 11.98 35.44 -1.10
C ARG A 256 12.69 36.36 -0.12
N LYS A 257 13.84 36.90 -0.53
CA LYS A 257 14.58 37.90 0.26
C LYS A 257 13.82 39.22 0.36
N GLU A 258 13.95 39.90 1.50
CA GLU A 258 13.42 41.25 1.72
C GLU A 258 14.31 42.34 1.10
N THR A 259 14.75 42.15 -0.15
CA THR A 259 15.60 43.09 -0.89
C THR A 259 14.94 43.54 -2.19
N ARG A 260 15.46 44.61 -2.81
CA ARG A 260 14.96 45.13 -4.09
C ARG A 260 15.00 44.01 -5.15
N GLY A 261 13.87 43.77 -5.80
CA GLY A 261 13.69 42.67 -6.77
C GLY A 261 13.21 41.35 -6.14
N ARG A 262 13.20 41.23 -4.80
CA ARG A 262 12.72 40.06 -4.03
C ARG A 262 13.13 38.72 -4.67
N PRO A 263 14.44 38.48 -4.87
CA PRO A 263 14.90 37.20 -5.42
C PRO A 263 14.49 36.06 -4.49
N VAL A 264 14.26 34.88 -5.08
CA VAL A 264 14.01 33.66 -4.31
C VAL A 264 15.26 33.33 -3.51
N ASP A 265 15.07 33.10 -2.21
CA ASP A 265 16.12 32.70 -1.28
C ASP A 265 16.24 31.18 -1.27
N HIS A 266 15.13 30.52 -0.93
CA HIS A 266 15.00 29.07 -0.91
C HIS A 266 13.55 28.65 -1.12
N ILE A 267 13.35 27.36 -1.36
CA ILE A 267 12.06 26.70 -1.40
C ILE A 267 11.91 25.89 -0.11
N GLU A 268 10.73 25.97 0.50
CA GLU A 268 10.35 25.11 1.62
C GLU A 268 9.44 23.99 1.10
N PHE A 269 9.88 22.75 1.25
CA PHE A 269 9.04 21.56 1.13
C PHE A 269 8.50 21.22 2.52
N ARG A 270 7.23 21.53 2.75
CA ARG A 270 6.54 21.25 4.00
C ARG A 270 5.82 19.91 3.86
N LEU A 271 6.28 18.92 4.62
CA LEU A 271 5.75 17.57 4.65
C LEU A 271 4.91 17.40 5.92
N GLU A 272 3.61 17.20 5.75
CA GLU A 272 2.70 16.85 6.84
C GLU A 272 2.57 15.32 6.89
N LEU A 273 3.26 14.70 7.85
CA LEU A 273 3.24 13.26 8.04
C LEU A 273 1.82 12.79 8.35
N GLN A 274 1.37 11.76 7.63
CA GLN A 274 0.10 11.12 7.89
C GLN A 274 0.26 9.98 8.91
N ALA A 275 -0.84 9.60 9.54
CA ALA A 275 -0.87 8.43 10.40
C ALA A 275 -0.40 7.19 9.63
N PRO A 276 0.34 6.27 10.26
CA PRO A 276 0.73 5.03 9.59
C PRO A 276 -0.52 4.26 9.16
N SER A 277 -0.51 3.68 7.97
CA SER A 277 -1.62 2.85 7.46
C SER A 277 -1.98 1.73 8.44
N HIS A 278 -3.25 1.32 8.45
CA HIS A 278 -3.71 0.17 9.24
C HIS A 278 -2.94 -1.11 8.91
N HIS A 279 -2.41 -1.26 7.69
CA HIS A 279 -1.54 -2.40 7.34
C HIS A 279 -0.23 -2.42 8.14
N GLN A 280 0.23 -1.28 8.65
CA GLN A 280 1.48 -1.15 9.42
C GLN A 280 1.23 -1.23 10.93
N THR A 281 -0.01 -1.05 11.37
CA THR A 281 -0.38 -1.07 12.77
C THR A 281 -0.69 -2.50 13.17
N ARG A 282 0.19 -3.11 13.99
CA ARG A 282 -0.01 -4.47 14.49
C ARG A 282 -0.93 -4.48 15.71
N VAL A 283 -1.84 -5.43 15.80
CA VAL A 283 -2.57 -5.76 17.03
C VAL A 283 -2.56 -7.28 17.19
N LEU A 284 -2.51 -7.75 18.44
CA LEU A 284 -2.72 -9.17 18.73
C LEU A 284 -4.22 -9.38 18.81
N PHE A 285 -4.74 -10.36 18.08
CA PHE A 285 -6.14 -10.78 18.21
C PHE A 285 -6.19 -11.95 19.17
N ASP A 286 -7.10 -11.87 20.12
CA ASP A 286 -7.57 -13.02 20.89
C ASP A 286 -9.07 -13.24 20.58
N ALA A 287 -9.59 -14.41 20.94
CA ALA A 287 -11.01 -14.77 20.75
C ALA A 287 -11.98 -13.84 21.49
N VAL A 288 -11.50 -12.98 22.41
CA VAL A 288 -12.32 -11.99 23.13
C VAL A 288 -12.58 -10.76 22.26
N ASN A 289 -11.73 -10.51 21.26
CA ASN A 289 -11.79 -9.35 20.36
C ASN A 289 -12.42 -9.66 18.99
N SER A 290 -12.92 -10.87 18.74
CA SER A 290 -13.79 -11.16 17.60
C SER A 290 -15.11 -10.39 17.78
N ASN A 291 -15.49 -9.53 16.82
CA ASN A 291 -16.59 -8.55 16.90
C ASN A 291 -16.23 -7.15 17.45
N ALA A 292 -15.00 -6.69 17.24
CA ALA A 292 -14.63 -5.30 17.55
C ALA A 292 -15.44 -4.26 16.73
N GLY A 293 -16.02 -4.65 15.60
CA GLY A 293 -16.92 -3.85 14.77
C GLY A 293 -18.29 -4.50 14.53
N LYS A 294 -19.19 -3.74 13.90
CA LYS A 294 -20.52 -4.19 13.48
C LYS A 294 -20.56 -4.51 11.99
N PHE A 295 -21.35 -5.50 11.60
CA PHE A 295 -21.61 -5.82 10.19
C PHE A 295 -22.38 -4.69 9.50
N ASP A 296 -22.13 -4.45 8.22
CA ASP A 296 -22.88 -3.50 7.37
C ASP A 296 -23.00 -4.12 5.96
N VAL A 297 -23.81 -3.52 5.09
CA VAL A 297 -23.92 -3.93 3.68
C VAL A 297 -22.69 -3.52 2.88
N GLU A 298 -22.33 -4.26 1.83
CA GLU A 298 -21.40 -3.76 0.81
C GLU A 298 -21.99 -2.48 0.17
N PRO A 299 -21.19 -1.44 -0.12
CA PRO A 299 -19.72 -1.36 -0.06
C PRO A 299 -19.14 -0.86 1.29
N TYR A 300 -19.94 -0.78 2.35
CA TYR A 300 -19.60 -0.07 3.61
C TYR A 300 -18.95 -0.95 4.69
N LEU A 301 -18.67 -2.21 4.36
CA LEU A 301 -18.20 -3.21 5.30
C LEU A 301 -16.73 -2.96 5.66
N VAL A 302 -16.46 -2.74 6.95
CA VAL A 302 -15.10 -2.54 7.48
C VAL A 302 -14.69 -3.71 8.36
N ALA A 303 -13.47 -4.21 8.16
CA ALA A 303 -12.94 -5.35 8.89
C ALA A 303 -12.65 -5.01 10.37
N ASP A 304 -12.95 -5.95 11.27
CA ASP A 304 -12.81 -5.77 12.73
C ASP A 304 -11.42 -5.30 13.17
N HIS A 305 -10.40 -5.77 12.46
CA HIS A 305 -9.01 -5.47 12.78
C HIS A 305 -8.70 -3.97 12.66
N VAL A 306 -9.40 -3.24 11.81
CA VAL A 306 -9.22 -1.78 11.63
C VAL A 306 -9.53 -1.05 12.93
N TRP A 307 -10.60 -1.42 13.63
CA TRP A 307 -11.02 -0.77 14.88
C TRP A 307 -10.06 -1.03 16.03
N LEU A 308 -9.54 -2.25 16.13
CA LEU A 308 -8.56 -2.60 17.17
C LEU A 308 -7.23 -1.89 16.93
N LYS A 309 -6.80 -1.80 15.67
CA LYS A 309 -5.63 -1.02 15.27
C LYS A 309 -5.81 0.46 15.58
N ALA A 310 -7.00 1.00 15.33
CA ALA A 310 -7.34 2.38 15.65
C ALA A 310 -7.30 2.61 17.16
N GLN A 311 -7.87 1.70 17.96
CA GLN A 311 -7.76 1.75 19.42
C GLN A 311 -6.30 1.77 19.88
N LYS A 312 -5.46 0.84 19.38
CA LYS A 312 -4.05 0.79 19.79
C LYS A 312 -3.31 2.10 19.48
N LEU A 313 -3.57 2.70 18.33
CA LEU A 313 -2.82 3.86 17.85
C LEU A 313 -3.37 5.19 18.36
N PHE A 314 -4.69 5.29 18.49
CA PHE A 314 -5.39 6.56 18.65
C PHE A 314 -6.21 6.69 19.95
N ALA A 315 -6.44 5.61 20.71
CA ALA A 315 -7.30 5.65 21.90
C ALA A 315 -6.89 6.70 22.93
N LYS A 316 -5.58 6.96 23.09
CA LYS A 316 -5.09 7.97 24.04
C LYS A 316 -5.54 9.39 23.68
N LYS A 317 -5.74 9.68 22.39
CA LYS A 317 -6.06 11.02 21.90
C LYS A 317 -7.53 11.35 22.01
N LEU A 318 -8.39 10.42 21.58
CA LEU A 318 -9.85 10.62 21.57
C LEU A 318 -10.55 10.02 22.81
N GLY A 319 -9.85 9.21 23.62
CA GLY A 319 -10.46 8.46 24.72
C GLY A 319 -11.37 7.31 24.25
N PHE A 320 -11.24 6.89 22.98
CA PHE A 320 -12.13 5.92 22.34
C PHE A 320 -11.56 4.50 22.42
N GLY A 321 -12.43 3.53 22.69
CA GLY A 321 -12.19 2.11 22.43
C GLY A 321 -12.58 1.75 20.99
N HIS A 322 -12.36 0.49 20.59
CA HIS A 322 -12.70 0.01 19.24
C HIS A 322 -14.20 0.23 18.88
N LEU A 323 -15.11 0.03 19.85
CA LEU A 323 -16.54 0.27 19.63
C LEU A 323 -16.86 1.74 19.32
N GLN A 324 -16.23 2.68 20.03
CA GLN A 324 -16.43 4.11 19.77
C GLN A 324 -15.84 4.53 18.42
N PHE A 325 -14.75 3.91 17.96
CA PHE A 325 -14.25 4.12 16.59
C PHE A 325 -15.23 3.57 15.54
N CYS A 326 -15.83 2.40 15.77
CA CYS A 326 -16.88 1.87 14.91
C CYS A 326 -18.11 2.80 14.88
N GLN A 327 -18.53 3.34 16.04
CA GLN A 327 -19.64 4.30 16.11
C GLN A 327 -19.33 5.60 15.37
N LEU A 328 -18.10 6.10 15.51
CA LEU A 328 -17.64 7.29 14.78
C LEU A 328 -17.73 7.08 13.26
N TRP A 329 -17.32 5.91 12.77
CA TRP A 329 -17.51 5.50 11.37
C TRP A 329 -18.98 5.51 10.96
N GLN A 330 -19.85 4.88 11.75
CA GLN A 330 -21.28 4.82 11.45
C GLN A 330 -21.89 6.22 11.36
N VAL A 331 -21.51 7.14 12.26
CA VAL A 331 -21.97 8.53 12.23
C VAL A 331 -21.53 9.22 10.94
N ALA A 332 -20.24 9.13 10.58
CA ALA A 332 -19.73 9.74 9.35
C ALA A 332 -20.40 9.15 8.09
N LEU A 333 -20.64 7.84 8.08
CA LEU A 333 -21.34 7.15 6.99
C LEU A 333 -22.82 7.55 6.93
N HIS A 334 -23.48 7.74 8.06
CA HIS A 334 -24.86 8.22 8.11
C HIS A 334 -24.96 9.64 7.55
N GLU A 335 -24.05 10.55 7.89
CA GLU A 335 -24.01 11.89 7.28
C GLU A 335 -23.85 11.81 5.77
N ALA A 336 -22.98 10.92 5.29
CA ALA A 336 -22.70 10.74 3.87
C ALA A 336 -23.89 10.18 3.09
N THR A 337 -24.60 9.19 3.66
CA THR A 337 -25.71 8.50 2.99
C THR A 337 -27.04 9.21 3.12
N SER A 338 -27.27 9.93 4.23
CA SER A 338 -28.52 10.69 4.45
C SER A 338 -28.43 12.15 3.99
N ASN A 339 -27.22 12.65 3.70
CA ASN A 339 -26.93 14.06 3.46
C ASN A 339 -27.37 14.98 4.63
N VAL A 340 -27.41 14.45 5.85
CA VAL A 340 -27.73 15.20 7.08
C VAL A 340 -26.46 15.34 7.91
N GLY A 341 -25.84 16.52 7.89
CA GLY A 341 -24.65 16.83 8.68
C GLY A 341 -24.95 16.92 10.18
N VAL A 342 -24.11 16.30 11.01
CA VAL A 342 -24.08 16.47 12.47
C VAL A 342 -23.27 17.71 12.85
N THR A 343 -22.21 18.00 12.11
CA THR A 343 -21.37 19.20 12.28
C THR A 343 -21.12 19.88 10.93
N SER A 344 -20.62 21.13 10.95
CA SER A 344 -20.17 21.83 9.73
C SER A 344 -18.95 21.17 9.05
N GLY A 345 -18.32 20.20 9.72
CA GLY A 345 -17.22 19.42 9.16
C GLY A 345 -17.63 18.63 7.91
N VAL A 346 -18.91 18.27 7.76
CA VAL A 346 -19.41 17.53 6.58
C VAL A 346 -19.09 18.24 5.26
N GLU A 347 -19.09 19.58 5.26
CA GLU A 347 -18.85 20.37 4.06
C GLU A 347 -17.36 20.61 3.78
N THR A 348 -16.51 20.50 4.80
CA THR A 348 -15.12 21.00 4.73
C THR A 348 -14.06 19.91 4.83
N ARG A 349 -14.37 18.78 5.47
CA ARG A 349 -13.43 17.69 5.73
C ARG A 349 -13.26 16.73 4.56
N SER A 350 -12.12 16.05 4.53
CA SER A 350 -11.72 15.20 3.40
C SER A 350 -12.45 13.87 3.40
N TYR A 351 -12.80 13.34 4.57
CA TYR A 351 -13.41 12.02 4.73
C TYR A 351 -14.79 12.08 5.40
N ARG A 352 -15.63 13.01 4.91
CA ARG A 352 -17.00 13.26 5.38
C ARG A 352 -17.92 13.52 4.20
N GLY A 353 -19.23 13.30 4.37
CA GLY A 353 -20.22 13.58 3.33
C GLY A 353 -19.95 12.82 2.02
N GLU A 354 -20.20 13.46 0.87
CA GLU A 354 -19.92 12.87 -0.45
C GLU A 354 -18.45 12.48 -0.65
N ARG A 355 -17.50 13.20 -0.02
CA ARG A 355 -16.07 12.88 -0.14
C ARG A 355 -15.71 11.58 0.56
N LEU A 356 -16.46 11.21 1.61
CA LEU A 356 -16.33 9.89 2.23
C LEU A 356 -16.75 8.79 1.26
N LEU A 357 -17.88 8.96 0.56
CA LEU A 357 -18.34 7.97 -0.43
C LEU A 357 -17.33 7.83 -1.57
N ALA A 358 -16.81 8.95 -2.09
CA ALA A 358 -15.76 8.91 -3.10
C ALA A 358 -14.49 8.20 -2.60
N ALA A 359 -14.10 8.39 -1.34
CA ALA A 359 -12.97 7.68 -0.74
C ALA A 359 -13.22 6.17 -0.57
N ILE A 360 -14.46 5.75 -0.26
CA ILE A 360 -14.85 4.34 -0.21
C ILE A 360 -14.76 3.72 -1.60
N ASP A 361 -15.26 4.41 -2.63
CA ASP A 361 -15.20 3.93 -4.01
C ASP A 361 -13.75 3.82 -4.50
N GLU A 362 -12.90 4.78 -4.16
CA GLU A 362 -11.51 4.83 -4.62
C GLU A 362 -10.58 3.87 -3.85
N PHE A 363 -10.73 3.77 -2.53
CA PHE A 363 -9.78 3.08 -1.65
C PHE A 363 -10.36 1.88 -0.90
N GLY A 364 -11.67 1.68 -0.93
CA GLY A 364 -12.38 0.71 -0.11
C GLY A 364 -12.69 1.23 1.31
N ALA A 365 -13.67 0.59 1.96
CA ALA A 365 -14.17 1.02 3.26
C ALA A 365 -13.11 0.98 4.38
N ASP A 366 -12.24 -0.03 4.41
CA ASP A 366 -11.18 -0.16 5.43
C ASP A 366 -10.24 1.06 5.46
N GLU A 367 -9.70 1.44 4.30
CA GLU A 367 -8.78 2.58 4.20
C GLU A 367 -9.53 3.90 4.41
N ALA A 368 -10.74 4.04 3.86
CA ALA A 368 -11.57 5.23 4.09
C ALA A 368 -11.89 5.44 5.57
N ALA A 369 -12.26 4.37 6.29
CA ALA A 369 -12.49 4.41 7.73
C ALA A 369 -11.22 4.79 8.50
N TRP A 370 -10.07 4.23 8.13
CA TRP A 370 -8.79 4.56 8.75
C TRP A 370 -8.41 6.02 8.55
N MET A 371 -8.57 6.55 7.34
CA MET A 371 -8.25 7.93 7.00
C MET A 371 -9.20 8.92 7.68
N MET A 372 -10.50 8.59 7.75
CA MET A 372 -11.49 9.36 8.51
C MET A 372 -11.12 9.45 9.99
N ILE A 373 -10.81 8.31 10.63
CA ILE A 373 -10.36 8.29 12.02
C ILE A 373 -9.08 9.11 12.19
N SER A 374 -8.14 9.00 11.26
CA SER A 374 -6.87 9.74 11.32
C SER A 374 -7.08 11.26 11.25
N GLU A 375 -7.96 11.73 10.36
CA GLU A 375 -8.36 13.15 10.27
C GLU A 375 -9.02 13.62 11.57
N GLU A 376 -9.90 12.79 12.14
CA GLU A 376 -10.59 13.06 13.40
C GLU A 376 -9.65 13.13 14.61
N VAL A 377 -8.61 12.30 14.64
CA VAL A 377 -7.59 12.30 15.70
C VAL A 377 -6.72 13.56 15.66
N LEU A 378 -6.37 14.03 14.45
CA LEU A 378 -5.55 15.23 14.26
C LEU A 378 -6.32 16.50 14.60
N ASN A 379 -7.58 16.57 14.18
CA ASN A 379 -8.46 17.69 14.45
C ASN A 379 -9.83 17.14 14.84
N PRO A 380 -10.15 16.96 16.13
CA PRO A 380 -11.46 16.43 16.53
C PRO A 380 -12.63 17.37 16.16
N ASP A 381 -13.70 16.80 15.64
CA ASP A 381 -14.97 17.44 15.27
C ASP A 381 -16.15 16.52 15.63
N LEU A 382 -16.36 15.41 14.91
CA LEU A 382 -17.45 14.45 15.21
C LEU A 382 -17.33 13.79 16.58
N ALA A 383 -16.12 13.38 16.96
CA ALA A 383 -15.84 12.71 18.21
C ALA A 383 -16.20 13.57 19.44
N HIS A 384 -16.29 14.90 19.25
CA HIS A 384 -16.65 15.87 20.29
C HIS A 384 -17.88 16.73 19.92
N ALA A 385 -18.68 16.32 18.94
CA ALA A 385 -19.88 17.06 18.53
C ALA A 385 -20.84 17.26 19.72
N ASP A 386 -21.10 18.53 20.08
CA ASP A 386 -22.02 18.97 21.13
C ASP A 386 -21.95 18.18 22.46
N ALA A 387 -20.71 18.00 22.96
CA ALA A 387 -20.37 17.16 24.11
C ALA A 387 -20.65 15.66 23.88
N PHE A 388 -20.03 14.78 24.67
CA PHE A 388 -20.10 13.32 24.46
C PHE A 388 -21.53 12.76 24.33
N VAL A 389 -22.52 13.41 24.95
CA VAL A 389 -23.94 13.03 24.83
C VAL A 389 -24.48 13.25 23.41
N GLY A 390 -24.10 14.33 22.73
CA GLY A 390 -24.50 14.60 21.35
C GLY A 390 -23.98 13.54 20.38
N PHE A 391 -22.71 13.15 20.54
CA PHE A 391 -22.11 12.03 19.80
C PHE A 391 -22.89 10.71 19.98
N LEU A 392 -23.28 10.35 21.21
CA LEU A 392 -24.03 9.11 21.47
C LEU A 392 -25.41 9.10 20.79
N VAL A 393 -26.11 10.24 20.77
CA VAL A 393 -27.40 10.37 20.08
C VAL A 393 -27.22 10.23 18.56
N ALA A 394 -26.17 10.83 18.00
CA ALA A 394 -25.85 10.66 16.58
C ALA A 394 -25.51 9.19 16.26
N ALA A 395 -24.75 8.51 17.12
CA ALA A 395 -24.39 7.10 16.97
C ALA A 395 -25.61 6.17 17.00
N ASP A 396 -26.60 6.45 17.86
CA ASP A 396 -27.85 5.68 17.90
C ASP A 396 -28.66 5.81 16.58
N LYS A 397 -28.79 7.04 16.07
CA LYS A 397 -29.44 7.28 14.76
C LYS A 397 -28.70 6.58 13.62
N ALA A 398 -27.37 6.65 13.63
CA ALA A 398 -26.54 5.99 12.63
C ALA A 398 -26.69 4.46 12.69
N GLU A 399 -26.80 3.89 13.89
CA GLU A 399 -27.06 2.47 14.07
C GLU A 399 -28.44 2.05 13.53
N GLN A 400 -29.49 2.84 13.78
CA GLN A 400 -30.82 2.59 13.22
C GLN A 400 -30.79 2.64 11.68
N SER A 401 -30.08 3.62 11.12
CA SER A 401 -29.89 3.74 9.67
C SER A 401 -29.15 2.55 9.09
N ARG A 402 -28.12 2.03 9.78
CA ARG A 402 -27.43 0.80 9.38
C ARG A 402 -28.36 -0.41 9.35
N LEU A 403 -29.14 -0.61 10.41
CA LEU A 403 -30.08 -1.73 10.48
C LEU A 403 -31.14 -1.63 9.37
N ALA A 404 -31.61 -0.42 9.04
CA ALA A 404 -32.52 -0.21 7.93
C ALA A 404 -31.90 -0.63 6.58
N ARG A 405 -30.66 -0.24 6.29
CA ARG A 405 -29.96 -0.65 5.06
C ARG A 405 -29.83 -2.16 4.92
N ILE A 406 -29.50 -2.85 6.00
CA ILE A 406 -29.38 -4.32 6.02
C ILE A 406 -30.73 -4.95 5.69
N ASN A 407 -31.81 -4.47 6.32
CA ASN A 407 -33.15 -5.00 6.10
C ASN A 407 -33.71 -4.68 4.70
N GLU A 408 -33.31 -3.55 4.11
CA GLU A 408 -33.71 -3.16 2.74
C GLU A 408 -33.02 -4.03 1.67
N GLY A 409 -31.77 -4.42 1.90
CA GLY A 409 -31.01 -5.29 0.99
C GLY A 409 -31.53 -6.73 0.89
N GLU A 410 -32.39 -7.17 1.81
CA GLU A 410 -32.99 -8.53 1.79
C GLU A 410 -34.23 -8.64 0.87
N VAL A 411 -34.73 -7.55 0.26
CA VAL A 411 -36.06 -7.51 -0.38
C VAL A 411 -36.06 -7.52 -1.91
N GLU A 412 -34.96 -7.18 -2.59
CA GLU A 412 -34.85 -7.23 -4.06
C GLU A 412 -33.73 -8.16 -4.49
N ILE A 413 -34.04 -9.22 -5.27
CA ILE A 413 -33.29 -9.70 -6.46
C ILE A 413 -34.05 -10.89 -7.08
N GLU A 414 -34.60 -10.68 -8.29
CA GLU A 414 -34.95 -11.74 -9.25
C GLU A 414 -33.67 -12.28 -9.91
N GLU A 415 -33.60 -13.61 -10.05
CA GLU A 415 -32.47 -14.37 -10.57
C GLU A 415 -32.13 -14.04 -12.04
N GLU A 416 -30.93 -13.53 -12.32
CA GLU A 416 -30.39 -13.51 -13.68
C GLU A 416 -29.09 -14.34 -13.76
N LEU A 417 -29.19 -15.50 -14.42
CA LEU A 417 -28.14 -16.50 -14.62
C LEU A 417 -27.10 -16.04 -15.65
N VAL A 418 -25.84 -15.85 -15.23
CA VAL A 418 -24.70 -15.65 -16.14
C VAL A 418 -23.82 -16.90 -16.18
N GLN A 419 -23.69 -17.48 -17.38
CA GLN A 419 -22.79 -18.61 -17.68
C GLN A 419 -21.34 -18.13 -17.85
N ALA A 420 -20.42 -18.64 -17.02
CA ALA A 420 -18.98 -18.45 -17.20
C ALA A 420 -18.32 -19.69 -17.85
N SER A 421 -17.52 -19.44 -18.88
CA SER A 421 -16.71 -20.39 -19.64
C SER A 421 -15.40 -20.76 -18.92
N LYS A 422 -15.07 -22.06 -18.90
CA LYS A 422 -13.84 -22.67 -18.37
C LYS A 422 -12.69 -22.59 -19.38
N GLU A 423 -11.47 -22.30 -18.91
CA GLU A 423 -10.29 -23.18 -19.06
C GLU A 423 -9.03 -22.61 -18.39
N ALA A 424 -8.45 -23.35 -17.44
CA ALA A 424 -7.01 -23.45 -17.20
C ALA A 424 -6.70 -24.75 -16.44
N VAL A 425 -5.67 -25.45 -16.87
CA VAL A 425 -5.27 -26.81 -16.50
C VAL A 425 -4.48 -26.84 -15.20
N LEU A 426 -4.86 -27.72 -14.27
CA LEU A 426 -4.19 -28.02 -12.99
C LEU A 426 -3.27 -29.25 -13.12
N THR A 427 -2.12 -29.22 -12.45
CA THR A 427 -1.45 -30.42 -11.91
C THR A 427 -1.99 -30.66 -10.48
N PRO A 428 -2.26 -31.91 -10.06
CA PRO A 428 -3.15 -32.16 -8.95
C PRO A 428 -2.43 -32.17 -7.60
N VAL A 429 -2.91 -31.36 -6.67
CA VAL A 429 -2.94 -31.73 -5.25
C VAL A 429 -4.41 -31.99 -4.94
N VAL A 430 -4.70 -33.14 -4.35
CA VAL A 430 -6.04 -33.73 -4.21
C VAL A 430 -6.97 -32.75 -3.47
N PRO A 431 -8.12 -32.34 -4.04
CA PRO A 431 -9.13 -31.59 -3.29
C PRO A 431 -9.80 -32.49 -2.25
N VAL A 432 -9.82 -32.03 -1.00
CA VAL A 432 -10.15 -32.80 0.23
C VAL A 432 -11.67 -32.90 0.49
N SER A 433 -12.53 -32.29 -0.33
CA SER A 433 -13.98 -32.53 -0.21
C SER A 433 -14.73 -32.40 -1.54
N THR A 434 -15.73 -33.26 -1.75
CA THR A 434 -16.66 -33.17 -2.90
C THR A 434 -17.87 -32.27 -2.62
N SER A 435 -18.07 -31.81 -1.38
CA SER A 435 -19.13 -30.87 -0.98
C SER A 435 -18.78 -30.18 0.35
N LEU A 436 -19.27 -28.94 0.54
CA LEU A 436 -19.19 -28.20 1.80
C LEU A 436 -20.53 -28.25 2.58
N ASP A 437 -21.47 -29.11 2.17
CA ASP A 437 -22.76 -29.25 2.84
C ASP A 437 -22.60 -29.71 4.29
N GLY A 438 -23.19 -28.94 5.20
CA GLY A 438 -23.15 -29.22 6.64
C GLY A 438 -21.77 -29.01 7.27
N VAL A 439 -20.86 -28.26 6.63
CA VAL A 439 -19.60 -27.82 7.23
C VAL A 439 -19.85 -26.53 7.99
N SER A 440 -19.51 -26.51 9.27
CA SER A 440 -19.62 -25.34 10.14
C SER A 440 -18.28 -24.61 10.30
N GLU A 441 -17.16 -25.32 10.25
CA GLU A 441 -15.83 -24.76 10.43
C GLU A 441 -14.75 -25.52 9.64
N ILE A 442 -13.74 -24.79 9.16
CA ILE A 442 -12.53 -25.32 8.53
C ILE A 442 -11.33 -24.79 9.32
N VAL A 443 -10.56 -25.71 9.88
CA VAL A 443 -9.36 -25.39 10.66
C VAL A 443 -8.12 -25.58 9.77
N LEU A 444 -7.37 -24.50 9.56
CA LEU A 444 -6.12 -24.46 8.83
C LEU A 444 -4.96 -24.44 9.82
N PHE A 445 -3.95 -25.24 9.57
CA PHE A 445 -2.76 -25.29 10.41
C PHE A 445 -1.60 -24.70 9.63
N ALA A 446 -1.11 -23.54 10.04
CA ALA A 446 -0.02 -22.85 9.36
C ALA A 446 1.28 -23.70 9.36
N ASP A 447 2.31 -23.32 8.63
CA ASP A 447 3.61 -23.96 8.77
C ASP A 447 4.31 -23.45 10.04
N ARG A 448 4.98 -24.37 10.78
CA ARG A 448 5.63 -24.05 12.07
C ARG A 448 6.77 -23.04 11.97
N THR A 449 7.31 -22.85 10.78
CA THR A 449 8.37 -21.88 10.49
C THR A 449 7.83 -20.47 10.28
N LEU A 450 6.52 -20.33 10.06
CA LEU A 450 5.86 -19.05 9.85
C LEU A 450 5.74 -18.30 11.16
N THR A 451 6.15 -17.04 11.13
CA THR A 451 5.90 -16.13 12.25
C THR A 451 4.42 -15.75 12.26
N PRO A 452 3.87 -15.25 13.38
CA PRO A 452 2.48 -14.78 13.41
C PRO A 452 2.16 -13.71 12.35
N GLN A 453 3.17 -12.94 11.90
CA GLN A 453 3.04 -11.99 10.80
C GLN A 453 2.86 -12.69 9.46
N ASP A 454 3.66 -13.73 9.20
CA ASP A 454 3.57 -14.51 7.95
C ASP A 454 2.23 -15.24 7.88
N VAL A 455 1.67 -15.67 9.01
CA VAL A 455 0.32 -16.24 9.08
C VAL A 455 -0.75 -15.22 8.70
N ASP A 456 -0.66 -13.99 9.22
CA ASP A 456 -1.61 -12.92 8.89
C ASP A 456 -1.52 -12.51 7.40
N ASP A 457 -0.31 -12.32 6.90
CA ASP A 457 -0.06 -11.83 5.54
C ASP A 457 -0.28 -12.91 4.47
N LEU A 458 0.16 -14.15 4.72
CA LEU A 458 0.21 -15.22 3.71
C LEU A 458 -0.95 -16.20 3.80
N ILE A 459 -1.70 -16.23 4.91
CA ILE A 459 -2.82 -17.16 5.12
C ILE A 459 -4.11 -16.40 5.40
N ALA A 460 -4.17 -15.55 6.44
CA ALA A 460 -5.40 -14.86 6.81
C ALA A 460 -5.86 -13.87 5.74
N THR A 461 -4.95 -13.03 5.24
CA THR A 461 -5.28 -12.01 4.22
C THR A 461 -5.83 -12.63 2.93
N PRO A 462 -5.25 -13.69 2.35
CA PRO A 462 -5.85 -14.41 1.22
C PRO A 462 -7.23 -14.99 1.50
N ILE A 463 -7.50 -15.52 2.69
CA ILE A 463 -8.84 -16.03 3.04
C ILE A 463 -9.85 -14.89 3.15
N ILE A 464 -9.44 -13.76 3.73
CA ILE A 464 -10.28 -12.56 3.89
C ILE A 464 -10.61 -11.92 2.54
N SER A 465 -9.68 -11.93 1.59
CA SER A 465 -9.79 -11.24 0.30
C SER A 465 -10.25 -12.14 -0.86
N GLY A 466 -10.04 -13.45 -0.76
CA GLY A 466 -10.25 -14.40 -1.87
C GLY A 466 -11.52 -15.24 -1.80
N VAL A 467 -12.26 -15.19 -0.69
CA VAL A 467 -13.47 -16.01 -0.50
C VAL A 467 -14.71 -15.12 -0.60
N LEU A 468 -15.36 -15.19 -1.75
CA LEU A 468 -16.51 -14.37 -2.13
C LEU A 468 -17.62 -15.25 -2.72
N GLY A 469 -17.99 -16.31 -2.00
CA GLY A 469 -19.05 -17.22 -2.42
C GLY A 469 -20.38 -16.50 -2.65
N ASN A 470 -21.22 -17.10 -3.48
CA ASN A 470 -22.57 -16.62 -3.79
C ASN A 470 -23.52 -16.82 -2.62
N GLU A 471 -24.71 -16.22 -2.66
CA GLU A 471 -25.62 -16.23 -1.51
C GLU A 471 -26.09 -17.59 -1.02
N ASN A 472 -26.10 -18.56 -1.92
CA ASN A 472 -26.49 -19.95 -1.67
C ASN A 472 -25.33 -20.82 -1.19
N ASP A 473 -24.11 -20.27 -1.12
CA ASP A 473 -22.95 -21.00 -0.64
C ASP A 473 -22.96 -21.08 0.89
N PRO A 474 -22.51 -22.20 1.47
CA PRO A 474 -22.49 -22.39 2.91
C PRO A 474 -21.62 -21.34 3.60
N MET A 475 -22.12 -20.84 4.72
CA MET A 475 -21.37 -19.96 5.63
C MET A 475 -20.45 -20.81 6.50
N ILE A 476 -19.15 -20.67 6.30
CA ILE A 476 -18.13 -21.50 6.96
C ILE A 476 -17.17 -20.61 7.73
N CYS A 477 -16.97 -20.93 9.02
CA CYS A 477 -15.91 -20.32 9.81
C CYS A 477 -14.54 -20.88 9.39
N PHE A 478 -13.54 -20.02 9.21
CA PHE A 478 -12.17 -20.46 9.05
C PHE A 478 -11.40 -20.20 10.33
N THR A 479 -10.80 -21.22 10.91
CA THR A 479 -9.93 -21.07 12.07
C THR A 479 -8.49 -21.33 11.66
N ILE A 480 -7.55 -20.48 12.02
CA ILE A 480 -6.14 -20.73 11.74
C ILE A 480 -5.45 -21.19 13.04
N ARG A 481 -4.53 -22.13 12.98
CA ARG A 481 -3.69 -22.50 14.11
C ARG A 481 -2.25 -22.27 13.73
N HIS A 482 -1.50 -21.62 14.62
CA HIS A 482 -0.10 -21.31 14.40
C HIS A 482 0.73 -21.62 15.65
N TRP A 483 2.04 -21.39 15.59
CA TRP A 483 2.97 -21.72 16.67
C TRP A 483 3.66 -20.47 17.18
N VAL A 484 3.82 -20.40 18.50
CA VAL A 484 4.67 -19.40 19.17
C VAL A 484 5.54 -20.17 20.15
N ASP A 485 6.86 -20.04 20.01
CA ASP A 485 7.86 -20.71 20.86
C ASP A 485 7.71 -22.25 20.96
N GLY A 486 7.09 -22.88 19.94
CA GLY A 486 6.88 -24.32 19.84
C GLY A 486 5.53 -24.81 20.38
N ASP A 487 4.76 -23.95 21.03
CA ASP A 487 3.40 -24.24 21.48
C ASP A 487 2.38 -23.88 20.39
N GLU A 488 1.40 -24.76 20.17
CA GLU A 488 0.25 -24.51 19.29
C GLU A 488 -0.63 -23.45 19.94
N MET A 489 -0.73 -22.30 19.27
CA MET A 489 -1.62 -21.22 19.63
C MET A 489 -2.80 -21.25 18.66
N GLU A 490 -4.01 -21.31 19.21
CA GLU A 490 -5.21 -21.09 18.42
C GLU A 490 -5.23 -19.63 17.99
N SER A 491 -5.33 -19.39 16.69
CA SER A 491 -5.36 -18.03 16.18
C SER A 491 -6.45 -17.82 15.17
N PHE A 492 -7.38 -16.98 15.57
CA PHE A 492 -8.32 -16.35 14.66
C PHE A 492 -9.37 -17.35 14.14
N GLY A 493 -10.53 -17.36 14.77
CA GLY A 493 -11.76 -17.63 14.03
C GLY A 493 -12.01 -16.44 13.12
N LEU A 494 -11.72 -16.59 11.83
CA LEU A 494 -12.22 -15.68 10.81
C LEU A 494 -13.74 -15.77 10.81
N ARG A 495 -14.41 -14.62 10.68
CA ARG A 495 -15.87 -14.58 10.60
C ARG A 495 -16.33 -15.54 9.50
N PRO A 496 -17.48 -16.21 9.68
CA PRO A 496 -17.97 -17.12 8.66
C PRO A 496 -18.09 -16.39 7.32
N ARG A 497 -17.60 -17.03 6.27
CA ARG A 497 -17.63 -16.53 4.89
C ARG A 497 -18.45 -17.50 4.05
N ARG A 498 -19.11 -16.98 3.02
CA ARG A 498 -19.74 -17.82 2.00
C ARG A 498 -18.65 -18.41 1.11
N VAL A 499 -18.62 -19.73 1.01
CA VAL A 499 -17.56 -20.44 0.27
C VAL A 499 -18.18 -21.52 -0.59
N ASN A 500 -18.03 -21.42 -1.92
CA ASN A 500 -18.27 -22.61 -2.73
C ASN A 500 -17.04 -23.54 -2.73
N ILE A 501 -17.28 -24.80 -3.09
CA ILE A 501 -16.24 -25.82 -3.08
C ILE A 501 -15.08 -25.51 -4.04
N ASN A 502 -15.33 -24.78 -5.14
CA ASN A 502 -14.27 -24.44 -6.11
C ASN A 502 -13.33 -23.36 -5.54
N GLU A 503 -13.89 -22.33 -4.91
CA GLU A 503 -13.13 -21.29 -4.20
C GLU A 503 -12.34 -21.87 -3.04
N TYR A 504 -12.96 -22.75 -2.25
CA TYR A 504 -12.25 -23.48 -1.19
C TYR A 504 -11.05 -24.22 -1.78
N ASN A 505 -11.25 -25.02 -2.83
CA ASN A 505 -10.16 -25.80 -3.43
C ASN A 505 -9.06 -24.89 -4.02
N ALA A 506 -9.41 -23.79 -4.66
CA ALA A 506 -8.44 -22.82 -5.18
C ALA A 506 -7.66 -22.14 -4.06
N LEU A 507 -8.35 -21.74 -2.99
CA LEU A 507 -7.77 -21.17 -1.79
C LEU A 507 -6.79 -22.15 -1.14
N ILE A 508 -7.21 -23.39 -0.86
CA ILE A 508 -6.34 -24.41 -0.26
C ILE A 508 -5.14 -24.71 -1.16
N ALA A 509 -5.32 -24.80 -2.47
CA ALA A 509 -4.20 -24.98 -3.40
C ALA A 509 -3.18 -23.84 -3.28
N SER A 510 -3.64 -22.59 -3.23
CA SER A 510 -2.76 -21.41 -3.08
C SER A 510 -2.03 -21.36 -1.72
N LEU A 511 -2.69 -21.84 -0.67
CA LEU A 511 -2.18 -21.82 0.70
C LEU A 511 -1.32 -23.04 1.05
N SER A 512 -1.39 -24.12 0.26
CA SER A 512 -0.79 -25.42 0.57
C SER A 512 0.69 -25.36 1.00
N ARG A 513 1.49 -24.45 0.43
CA ARG A 513 2.90 -24.26 0.78
C ARG A 513 3.14 -23.59 2.15
N TYR A 514 2.09 -23.11 2.79
CA TYR A 514 2.09 -22.39 4.05
C TYR A 514 1.34 -23.15 5.15
N LEU A 515 0.88 -24.37 4.87
CA LEU A 515 0.17 -25.20 5.84
C LEU A 515 1.05 -26.38 6.27
N ASP A 516 1.10 -26.70 7.57
CA ASP A 516 1.87 -27.85 8.06
C ASP A 516 1.20 -29.19 7.75
N ARG A 517 -0.12 -29.18 7.55
CA ARG A 517 -0.95 -30.37 7.31
C ARG A 517 -2.26 -29.99 6.61
N GLU A 518 -3.02 -31.01 6.21
CA GLU A 518 -4.32 -30.82 5.58
C GLU A 518 -5.33 -30.11 6.51
N PRO A 519 -6.22 -29.27 5.96
CA PRO A 519 -7.28 -28.63 6.72
C PRO A 519 -8.18 -29.66 7.43
N GLU A 520 -8.55 -29.37 8.67
CA GLU A 520 -9.55 -30.15 9.41
C GLU A 520 -10.95 -29.57 9.15
N ILE A 521 -11.90 -30.42 8.78
CA ILE A 521 -13.28 -30.03 8.45
C ILE A 521 -14.20 -30.43 9.60
N VAL A 522 -14.80 -29.43 10.24
CA VAL A 522 -15.79 -29.59 11.32
C VAL A 522 -17.18 -29.46 10.71
N ARG A 523 -18.04 -30.47 10.94
CA ARG A 523 -19.42 -30.51 10.45
C ARG A 523 -20.39 -30.17 11.56
#